data_AF-A0A5K1FZ89-F1
#
_entry.id   AF-A0A5K1FZ89-F1
#
_cell.length_a   1.000
_cell.length_b   1.000
_cell.length_c   1.000
_cell.angle_alpha   90.00
_cell.angle_beta   90.00
_cell.angle_gamma   90.00
#
_symmetry.space_group_name_H-M   'P 1'
#
loop_
_entity.id
_entity.type
_entity.pdbx_description
1 polymer ?
#
loop_
_entity_poly.entity_id
_entity_poly.type
_entity_poly.pdbx_seq_one_letter_code
_entity_poly.pdbx_strand_id
1 'polypeptide(L)' 'AGGPSWAVQLGRRDSTTADQNGANNLIPAPTEVLSSIQSKFTTVGLDTTDLVALS' A
#
# COMPACT_ATOMS: atom_id res chain seq x y z
N ALA A 1 -5.58 4.23 -20.43
CA ALA A 1 -6.00 3.36 -19.31
C ALA A 1 -7.30 2.66 -19.71
N GLY A 2 -7.27 1.35 -19.85
CA GLY A 2 -8.42 0.50 -20.24
C GLY A 2 -8.53 -0.73 -19.33
N GLY A 3 -8.18 -0.55 -18.06
CA GLY A 3 -8.16 -1.61 -17.06
C GLY A 3 -9.55 -1.98 -16.55
N PRO A 4 -9.63 -2.95 -15.64
CA PRO A 4 -10.89 -3.36 -15.03
C PRO A 4 -11.53 -2.24 -14.22
N SER A 5 -12.86 -2.27 -14.10
CA SER A 5 -13.61 -1.42 -13.18
C SER A 5 -13.90 -2.19 -11.90
N TRP A 6 -13.93 -1.51 -10.75
CA TRP A 6 -14.35 -2.06 -9.48
C TRP A 6 -15.27 -1.06 -8.74
N ALA A 7 -16.16 -1.59 -7.92
CA ALA A 7 -17.02 -0.79 -7.07
C ALA A 7 -16.19 -0.18 -5.93
N VAL A 8 -16.23 1.14 -5.78
CA VAL A 8 -15.52 1.86 -4.70
C VAL A 8 -16.45 2.07 -3.52
N GLN A 9 -16.06 1.57 -2.35
CA GLN A 9 -16.80 1.80 -1.10
C GLN A 9 -16.62 3.25 -0.62
N LEU A 10 -17.71 3.89 -0.21
CA LEU A 10 -17.75 5.30 0.21
C LEU A 10 -18.03 5.44 1.71
N GLY A 11 -17.80 6.64 2.26
CA GLY A 11 -18.07 6.96 3.67
C GLY A 11 -16.84 7.06 4.58
N ARG A 12 -15.62 6.96 4.03
CA ARG A 12 -14.40 7.29 4.79
C ARG A 12 -14.42 8.78 5.19
N ARG A 13 -13.95 9.08 6.39
CA ARG A 13 -13.82 10.44 6.93
C ARG A 13 -12.39 10.94 6.81
N ASP A 14 -12.23 12.25 6.74
CA ASP A 14 -10.91 12.88 6.68
C ASP A 14 -10.23 12.89 8.05
N SER A 15 -8.91 12.64 8.04
CA SER A 15 -8.07 12.79 9.23
C SER A 15 -7.77 14.27 9.50
N THR A 16 -7.67 14.66 10.77
CA THR A 16 -7.21 16.00 11.18
C THR A 16 -5.70 16.07 11.38
N THR A 17 -5.00 14.94 11.27
CA THR A 17 -3.55 14.84 11.45
C THR A 17 -2.89 14.04 10.32
N ALA A 18 -1.59 14.28 10.11
CA ALA A 18 -0.75 13.52 9.20
C ALA A 18 0.32 12.74 9.99
N ASP A 19 0.81 11.64 9.42
CA ASP A 19 1.89 10.83 10.01
C ASP A 19 3.05 10.66 9.02
N GLN A 20 4.02 11.58 9.13
CA GLN A 20 5.22 11.55 8.29
C GLN A 20 6.13 10.36 8.62
N ASN A 21 6.22 9.98 9.90
CA ASN A 21 7.10 8.88 10.31
C ASN A 21 6.54 7.54 9.81
N GLY A 22 5.22 7.36 9.89
CA GLY A 22 4.53 6.22 9.28
C GLY A 22 4.80 6.15 7.78
N ALA A 23 4.67 7.27 7.05
CA ALA A 23 4.96 7.30 5.61
C ALA A 23 6.41 6.90 5.28
N ASN A 24 7.39 7.46 5.98
CA ASN A 24 8.80 7.16 5.74
C ASN A 24 9.16 5.68 6.01
N ASN A 25 8.48 5.04 6.95
CA ASN A 25 8.78 3.67 7.36
C ASN A 25 7.95 2.61 6.62
N LEU A 26 6.72 2.93 6.21
CA LEU A 26 5.77 1.96 5.66
C LEU A 26 5.64 2.01 4.14
N ILE A 27 6.02 3.11 3.49
CA ILE A 27 6.01 3.18 2.03
C ILE A 27 7.29 2.53 1.49
N PRO A 28 7.22 1.55 0.57
CA PRO A 28 8.40 0.96 -0.04
C PRO A 28 9.14 1.98 -0.92
N ALA A 29 10.46 2.07 -0.77
CA ALA A 29 11.30 2.84 -1.69
C ALA A 29 11.61 2.02 -2.95
N PRO A 30 11.82 2.66 -4.12
CA PRO A 30 12.11 1.93 -5.36
C PRO A 30 13.46 1.20 -5.33
N THR A 31 14.34 1.55 -4.40
CA THR A 31 15.66 0.93 -4.21
C THR A 31 15.69 -0.12 -3.08
N GLU A 32 14.55 -0.39 -2.43
CA GLU A 32 14.47 -1.42 -1.40
C GLU A 32 14.53 -2.83 -1.99
N VAL A 33 15.09 -3.76 -1.21
CA VAL A 33 15.12 -5.17 -1.58
C VAL A 33 13.74 -5.82 -1.42
N LEU A 34 13.46 -6.82 -2.25
CA LEU A 34 12.15 -7.49 -2.30
C LEU A 34 11.62 -7.97 -0.94
N SER A 35 12.49 -8.50 -0.07
CA SER A 35 12.09 -8.97 1.26
C SER A 35 11.56 -7.85 2.16
N SER A 36 12.08 -6.62 2.02
CA SER A 36 11.59 -5.46 2.75
C SER A 36 10.21 -5.04 2.24
N ILE A 37 10.03 -5.04 0.92
CA ILE A 37 8.74 -4.75 0.26
C ILE A 37 7.69 -5.78 0.71
N GLN A 38 8.03 -7.07 0.69
CA GLN A 38 7.14 -8.15 1.15
C GLN A 38 6.71 -7.97 2.61
N SER A 39 7.64 -7.59 3.49
CA SER A 39 7.34 -7.33 4.90
C SER A 39 6.34 -6.17 5.08
N LYS A 40 6.52 -5.08 4.32
CA LYS A 40 5.62 -3.91 4.35
C LYS A 40 4.20 -4.26 3.85
N PHE A 41 4.07 -5.04 2.79
CA PHE A 41 2.76 -5.53 2.31
C PHE A 41 2.09 -6.44 3.35
N THR A 42 2.85 -7.36 3.94
CA THR A 42 2.33 -8.26 5.00
C THR A 42 1.85 -7.46 6.21
N THR A 43 2.54 -6.36 6.56
CA THR A 43 2.18 -5.48 7.68
C THR A 43 0.80 -4.85 7.50
N VAL A 44 0.39 -4.58 6.25
CA VAL A 44 -0.95 -4.05 5.93
C VAL A 44 -1.96 -5.14 5.57
N GLY A 45 -1.61 -6.41 5.80
CA GLY A 45 -2.49 -7.57 5.58
C GLY A 45 -2.62 -8.00 4.12
N LEU A 46 -1.69 -7.59 3.25
CA LEU A 46 -1.62 -8.00 1.83
C LEU A 46 -0.59 -9.11 1.64
N ASP A 47 -0.90 -10.06 0.76
CA ASP A 47 -0.02 -11.20 0.49
C ASP A 47 0.94 -10.96 -0.69
N THR A 48 1.68 -11.99 -1.10
CA THR A 48 2.62 -11.90 -2.23
C THR A 48 1.92 -11.81 -3.59
N THR A 49 0.68 -12.30 -3.71
CA THR A 49 -0.14 -12.16 -4.91
C THR A 49 -0.58 -10.71 -5.06
N ASP A 50 -1.04 -10.10 -3.97
CA ASP A 50 -1.40 -8.68 -3.92
C ASP A 50 -0.22 -7.78 -4.27
N LEU A 51 0.97 -8.10 -3.74
CA LEU A 51 2.21 -7.38 -4.05
C LEU A 51 2.49 -7.33 -5.55
N VAL A 52 2.38 -8.46 -6.25
CA VAL A 52 2.66 -8.53 -7.69
C VAL A 52 1.55 -7.88 -8.51
N ALA A 53 0.30 -7.96 -8.06
CA ALA A 53 -0.83 -7.33 -8.76
C ALA A 53 -0.82 -5.79 -8.67
N LEU A 54 -0.21 -5.23 -7.62
CA LEU A 54 -0.21 -3.80 -7.30
C LEU A 54 1.12 -3.07 -7.58
N SER A 55 2.11 -3.75 -8.17
CA SER A 55 3.43 -3.19 -8.52
C SER A 55 3.46 -2.39 -9.81
#